data_AF-A0A5E4KPT5-F1
#
_entry.id   AF-A0A5E4KPT5-F1
#
_cell.length_a   1.000
_cell.length_b   1.000
_cell.length_c   1.000
_cell.angle_alpha   90.00
_cell.angle_beta   90.00
_cell.angle_gamma   90.00
#
_symmetry.space_group_name_H-M   'P 1'
#
loop_
_entity.id
_entity.type
_entity.pdbx_description
1 polymer ?
#
loop_
_entity_poly.entity_id
_entity_poly.type
_entity_poly.pdbx_seq_one_letter_code
_entity_poly.pdbx_strand_id
1 'polypeptide(L)'
;MKAYFPDITNESFQAFLLALAEKQIDSGADGIWVDGLFSQAANVYAMTNDLNNSAVNASYSAASKLIDNIHNYQQGVYVGTWSIGTRIPYSLPDFDFVTMSPSETEVLNQTFDEAAWDTAISQARRNRDDMPIIAFIDWADTIETPLGAFSQNMSKENQSKFLMTADAFFQEKGVIFSYPMHGGYLGANASILSFGAYPYYDALAPESDTYGTIRQLSVDKAGYK
;
A
#
# COMPACT_ATOMS: atom_id res chain seq x y z
N MET A 1 -6.27 -9.38 22.11
CA MET A 1 -4.95 -9.88 21.67
C MET A 1 -3.89 -8.92 22.21
N LYS A 2 -2.75 -9.39 22.71
CA LYS A 2 -1.61 -8.52 23.03
C LYS A 2 -0.65 -8.59 21.85
N ALA A 3 -0.46 -7.47 21.15
CA ALA A 3 0.55 -7.34 20.11
C ALA A 3 1.78 -6.66 20.71
N TYR A 4 2.96 -7.11 20.34
CA TYR A 4 4.23 -6.47 20.68
C TYR A 4 4.72 -5.73 19.45
N PHE A 5 4.97 -4.43 19.58
CA PHE A 5 5.53 -3.65 18.50
C PHE A 5 7.04 -3.49 18.73
N PRO A 6 7.89 -4.17 17.95
CA PRO A 6 9.33 -4.19 18.20
C PRO A 6 9.94 -2.80 18.03
N ASP A 7 10.80 -2.40 18.96
CA ASP A 7 11.40 -1.06 19.01
C ASP A 7 12.36 -0.85 17.83
N ILE A 8 12.01 0.07 16.92
CA ILE A 8 12.84 0.38 15.75
C ILE A 8 14.18 1.00 16.13
N THR A 9 14.31 1.57 17.33
CA THR A 9 15.59 2.13 17.81
C THR A 9 16.57 1.04 18.27
N ASN A 10 16.12 -0.21 18.42
CA ASN A 10 16.97 -1.34 18.76
C ASN A 10 17.83 -1.78 17.55
N GLU A 11 19.15 -1.71 17.68
CA GLU A 11 20.07 -2.03 16.59
C GLU A 11 20.00 -3.49 16.12
N SER A 12 19.75 -4.44 17.03
CA SER A 12 19.59 -5.86 16.65
C SER A 12 18.33 -6.07 15.81
N PHE A 13 17.26 -5.33 16.11
CA PHE A 13 16.04 -5.38 15.31
C PHE A 13 16.23 -4.71 13.94
N GLN A 14 16.93 -3.57 13.88
CA GLN A 14 17.30 -2.94 12.60
C GLN A 14 18.14 -3.89 11.74
N ALA A 15 19.14 -4.55 12.32
CA ALA A 15 19.99 -5.52 11.62
C ALA A 15 19.19 -6.72 11.12
N PHE A 16 18.21 -7.20 11.89
CA PHE A 16 17.31 -8.26 11.46
C PHE A 16 16.45 -7.83 10.25
N LEU A 17 15.82 -6.65 10.30
CA LEU A 17 15.03 -6.14 9.18
C LEU A 17 15.89 -5.94 7.93
N LEU A 18 17.10 -5.40 8.08
CA LEU A 18 18.03 -5.23 6.98
C LEU A 18 18.39 -6.60 6.36
N ALA A 19 18.76 -7.59 7.17
CA ALA A 19 19.08 -8.94 6.67
C ALA A 19 17.91 -9.60 5.91
N LEU A 20 16.65 -9.32 6.30
CA LEU A 20 15.48 -9.78 5.55
C LEU A 20 15.34 -9.07 4.19
N ALA A 21 15.62 -7.76 4.14
CA ALA A 21 15.62 -7.01 2.88
C ALA A 21 16.75 -7.48 1.96
N GLU A 22 17.98 -7.58 2.48
CA GLU A 22 19.14 -8.13 1.77
C GLU A 22 18.85 -9.50 1.19
N LYS A 23 18.24 -10.40 1.99
CA LYS A 23 17.92 -11.75 1.52
C LYS A 23 16.89 -11.75 0.37
N GLN A 24 15.93 -10.84 0.39
CA GLN A 24 14.96 -10.69 -0.70
C GLN A 24 15.65 -10.16 -1.97
N ILE A 25 16.53 -9.18 -1.83
CA ILE A 25 17.34 -8.62 -2.93
C ILE A 25 18.23 -9.71 -3.55
N ASP A 26 18.96 -10.46 -2.73
CA ASP A 26 19.78 -11.61 -3.13
C ASP A 26 18.97 -12.70 -3.86
N SER A 27 17.66 -12.76 -3.59
CA SER A 27 16.74 -13.71 -4.22
C SER A 27 16.09 -13.16 -5.48
N GLY A 28 16.48 -11.96 -5.93
CA GLY A 28 16.03 -11.34 -7.18
C GLY A 28 14.91 -10.32 -7.01
N ALA A 29 14.66 -9.79 -5.81
CA ALA A 29 13.72 -8.69 -5.64
C ALA A 29 14.30 -7.38 -6.19
N ASP A 30 13.60 -6.75 -7.14
CA ASP A 30 13.95 -5.42 -7.67
C ASP A 30 13.52 -4.28 -6.73
N GLY A 31 12.67 -4.58 -5.74
CA GLY A 31 12.25 -3.59 -4.76
C GLY A 31 11.79 -4.19 -3.45
N ILE A 32 11.88 -3.38 -2.41
CA ILE A 32 11.49 -3.70 -1.03
C ILE A 32 10.37 -2.75 -0.63
N TRP A 33 9.20 -3.31 -0.31
CA TRP A 33 8.10 -2.56 0.25
C TRP A 33 8.07 -2.76 1.77
N VAL A 34 8.17 -1.68 2.53
CA VAL A 34 8.26 -1.71 3.98
C VAL A 34 6.97 -1.22 4.61
N ASP A 35 6.27 -2.13 5.27
CA ASP A 35 5.04 -1.81 6.00
C ASP A 35 5.33 -1.24 7.39
N GLY A 36 4.50 -0.29 7.83
CA GLY A 36 4.42 0.15 9.23
C GLY A 36 5.68 0.76 9.86
N LEU A 37 6.80 0.87 9.15
CA LEU A 37 8.09 1.27 9.73
C LEU A 37 8.03 2.62 10.47
N PHE A 38 7.32 3.57 9.89
CA PHE A 38 7.16 4.93 10.42
C PHE A 38 6.01 5.07 11.43
N SER A 39 5.20 4.02 11.62
CA SER A 39 4.07 4.08 12.56
C SER A 39 4.52 4.21 14.01
N GLN A 40 5.74 3.80 14.37
CA GLN A 40 6.30 4.02 15.71
C GLN A 40 6.45 5.50 16.02
N ALA A 41 7.06 6.28 15.11
CA ALA A 41 7.20 7.71 15.26
C ALA A 41 5.82 8.39 15.36
N ALA A 42 4.86 7.97 14.53
CA ALA A 42 3.50 8.48 14.57
C ALA A 42 2.77 8.16 15.89
N ASN A 43 2.91 6.93 16.40
CA ASN A 43 2.29 6.49 17.65
C ASN A 43 2.88 7.24 18.85
N VAL A 44 4.21 7.39 18.91
CA VAL A 44 4.87 8.17 19.97
C VAL A 44 4.41 9.62 19.91
N TYR A 45 4.35 10.23 18.72
CA TYR A 45 3.83 11.58 18.56
C TYR A 45 2.38 11.71 19.05
N ALA A 46 1.50 10.77 18.70
CA ALA A 46 0.12 10.77 19.18
C ALA A 46 0.01 10.70 20.71
N MET A 47 0.96 10.04 21.38
CA MET A 47 1.01 9.96 22.85
C MET A 47 1.58 11.23 23.49
N THR A 48 2.59 11.85 22.88
CA THR A 48 3.30 13.00 23.46
C THR A 48 2.69 14.33 23.06
N ASN A 49 1.99 14.37 21.91
CA ASN A 49 1.58 15.58 21.19
C ASN A 49 2.74 16.59 21.00
N ASP A 50 3.97 16.06 20.92
CA ASP A 50 5.19 16.84 20.76
C ASP A 50 6.04 16.19 19.68
N LEU A 51 6.14 16.87 18.54
CA LEU A 51 6.98 16.43 17.44
C LEU A 51 8.44 16.41 17.87
N ASN A 52 8.90 17.41 18.64
CA ASN A 52 10.30 17.53 19.03
C ASN A 52 10.72 16.53 20.12
N ASN A 53 9.80 15.66 20.55
CA ASN A 53 10.10 14.62 21.52
C ASN A 53 11.24 13.72 21.01
N SER A 54 12.21 13.45 21.87
CA SER A 54 13.40 12.66 21.52
C SER A 54 13.07 11.26 21.01
N ALA A 55 11.99 10.63 21.50
CA ALA A 55 11.58 9.30 21.06
C ALA A 55 10.92 9.33 19.66
N VAL A 56 10.20 10.40 19.31
CA VAL A 56 9.68 10.61 17.94
C VAL A 56 10.86 10.72 16.97
N ASN A 57 11.82 11.60 17.30
CA ASN A 57 13.02 11.82 16.49
C ASN A 57 13.87 10.56 16.34
N ALA A 58 14.10 9.83 17.43
CA ALA A 58 14.87 8.59 17.42
C ALA A 58 14.20 7.50 16.56
N SER A 59 12.89 7.31 16.72
CA SER A 59 12.13 6.33 15.93
C SER A 59 12.16 6.66 14.45
N TYR A 60 11.95 7.94 14.10
CA TYR A 60 11.98 8.40 12.73
C TYR A 60 13.36 8.25 12.09
N SER A 61 14.42 8.63 12.83
CA SER A 61 15.81 8.53 12.35
C SER A 61 16.22 7.07 12.16
N ALA A 62 15.83 6.18 13.07
CA ALA A 62 16.10 4.75 12.95
C ALA A 62 15.38 4.12 11.74
N ALA A 63 14.12 4.49 11.51
CA ALA A 63 13.37 4.07 10.33
C ALA A 63 14.02 4.59 9.03
N SER A 64 14.42 5.86 9.00
CA SER A 64 15.08 6.46 7.83
C SER A 64 16.44 5.81 7.53
N LYS A 65 17.25 5.56 8.57
CA LYS A 65 18.53 4.85 8.45
C LYS A 65 18.36 3.45 7.85
N LEU A 66 17.27 2.76 8.14
CA LEU A 66 17.01 1.45 7.52
C LEU A 66 16.79 1.57 6.00
N ILE A 67 16.07 2.61 5.56
CA ILE A 67 15.88 2.89 4.12
C ILE A 67 17.23 3.15 3.45
N ASP A 68 18.03 4.05 4.03
CA ASP A 68 19.38 4.35 3.52
C ASP A 68 20.26 3.10 3.42
N ASN A 69 20.19 2.21 4.42
CA ASN A 69 20.96 0.97 4.43
C ASN A 69 20.53 0.00 3.32
N ILE A 70 19.24 -0.07 3.00
CA ILE A 70 18.75 -0.90 1.90
C ILE A 70 19.30 -0.40 0.56
N HIS A 71 19.26 0.91 0.31
CA HIS A 71 19.86 1.49 -0.91
C HIS A 71 21.37 1.31 -0.97
N ASN A 72 22.05 1.41 0.17
CA ASN A 72 23.51 1.22 0.25
C ASN A 72 23.94 -0.23 0.03
N TYR A 73 23.08 -1.20 0.34
CA TYR A 73 23.38 -2.62 0.13
C TYR A 73 23.51 -2.95 -1.36
N GLN A 74 22.57 -2.50 -2.19
CA GLN A 74 22.63 -2.68 -3.64
C GLN A 74 21.98 -1.51 -4.39
N GLN A 75 22.75 -0.87 -5.27
CA GLN A 75 22.22 0.18 -6.13
C GLN A 75 21.15 -0.35 -7.10
N GLY A 76 20.12 0.46 -7.34
CA GLY A 76 19.05 0.14 -8.28
C GLY A 76 17.88 -0.66 -7.67
N VAL A 77 17.92 -0.97 -6.38
CA VAL A 77 16.78 -1.53 -5.65
C VAL A 77 15.81 -0.40 -5.28
N TYR A 78 14.53 -0.57 -5.63
CA TYR A 78 13.48 0.39 -5.29
C TYR A 78 12.96 0.16 -3.86
N VAL A 79 12.76 1.22 -3.08
CA VAL A 79 12.20 1.12 -1.73
C VAL A 79 10.92 1.93 -1.62
N GLY A 80 9.85 1.31 -1.15
CA GLY A 80 8.55 1.97 -1.00
C GLY A 80 7.83 1.66 0.29
N THR A 81 6.79 2.44 0.58
CA THR A 81 5.95 2.30 1.79
C THR A 81 4.57 2.92 1.59
N TRP A 82 3.72 2.87 2.60
CA TRP A 82 2.47 3.63 2.63
C TRP A 82 2.70 5.15 2.64
N SER A 83 1.95 5.88 1.82
CA SER A 83 1.95 7.35 1.82
C SER A 83 1.59 7.97 3.18
N ILE A 84 0.88 7.27 4.07
CA ILE A 84 0.55 7.80 5.41
C ILE A 84 1.81 7.98 6.27
N GLY A 85 2.85 7.16 6.05
CA GLY A 85 4.15 7.30 6.70
C GLY A 85 4.85 8.63 6.40
N THR A 86 4.38 9.37 5.39
CA THR A 86 4.95 10.67 4.96
C THR A 86 4.32 11.89 5.65
N ARG A 87 3.34 11.68 6.54
CA ARG A 87 2.51 12.77 7.09
C ARG A 87 3.08 13.47 8.33
N ILE A 88 4.15 12.95 8.92
CA ILE A 88 4.86 13.63 10.00
C ILE A 88 5.72 14.75 9.37
N PRO A 89 5.82 15.96 9.95
CA PRO A 89 6.56 17.09 9.38
C PRO A 89 8.10 16.92 9.43
N TYR A 90 8.58 15.72 9.14
CA TYR A 90 9.97 15.41 8.89
C TYR A 90 10.23 15.31 7.40
N SER A 91 11.49 15.53 7.01
CA SER A 91 11.96 15.25 5.66
C SER A 91 11.77 13.77 5.37
N LEU A 92 10.96 13.46 4.36
CA LEU A 92 10.73 12.09 3.94
C LEU A 92 12.06 11.36 3.69
N PRO A 93 12.19 10.11 4.13
CA PRO A 93 13.24 9.23 3.64
C PRO A 93 13.18 9.17 2.11
N ASP A 94 14.28 8.79 1.49
CA ASP A 94 14.43 8.75 0.03
C ASP A 94 13.67 7.57 -0.58
N PHE A 95 12.34 7.55 -0.46
CA PHE A 95 11.52 6.50 -1.06
C PHE A 95 11.51 6.62 -2.59
N ASP A 96 11.50 5.47 -3.25
CA ASP A 96 11.37 5.36 -4.70
C ASP A 96 9.92 5.35 -5.17
N PHE A 97 8.98 4.95 -4.30
CA PHE A 97 7.55 5.01 -4.56
C PHE A 97 6.76 4.98 -3.25
N VAL A 98 5.50 5.37 -3.31
CA VAL A 98 4.56 5.19 -2.19
C VAL A 98 3.29 4.49 -2.62
N THR A 99 2.61 3.86 -1.66
CA THR A 99 1.33 3.20 -1.87
C THR A 99 0.16 3.94 -1.22
N MET A 100 -1.01 3.79 -1.84
CA MET A 100 -2.30 4.32 -1.37
C MET A 100 -3.40 3.28 -1.64
N SER A 101 -4.53 3.42 -0.95
CA SER A 101 -5.72 2.61 -1.21
C SER A 101 -6.96 3.50 -1.17
N PRO A 102 -7.99 3.21 -2.00
CA PRO A 102 -9.32 3.74 -1.74
C PRO A 102 -9.81 3.29 -0.36
N SER A 103 -10.71 4.08 0.20
CA SER A 103 -11.47 3.68 1.38
C SER A 103 -12.57 2.67 1.03
N GLU A 104 -13.05 1.94 2.03
CA GLU A 104 -14.24 1.09 1.92
C GLU A 104 -15.45 1.87 1.36
N THR A 105 -15.64 3.12 1.80
CA THR A 105 -16.77 3.95 1.36
C THR A 105 -16.66 4.31 -0.12
N GLU A 106 -15.47 4.65 -0.61
CA GLU A 106 -15.25 4.94 -2.03
C GLU A 106 -15.47 3.71 -2.90
N VAL A 107 -15.04 2.54 -2.40
CA VAL A 107 -15.34 1.25 -3.04
C VAL A 107 -16.84 1.06 -3.14
N LEU A 108 -17.56 0.98 -2.01
CA LEU A 108 -19.00 0.69 -1.97
C LEU A 108 -19.83 1.68 -2.82
N ASN A 109 -19.48 2.97 -2.78
CA ASN A 109 -20.19 4.01 -3.53
C ASN A 109 -19.70 4.14 -4.98
N GLN A 110 -18.61 3.48 -5.36
CA GLN A 110 -17.95 3.58 -6.66
C GLN A 110 -17.66 5.04 -7.05
N THR A 111 -17.31 5.87 -6.06
CA THR A 111 -17.09 7.31 -6.20
C THR A 111 -15.94 7.72 -5.30
N PHE A 112 -14.99 8.48 -5.83
CA PHE A 112 -13.78 8.91 -5.12
C PHE A 112 -13.94 10.30 -4.53
N ASP A 113 -13.33 10.54 -3.37
CA ASP A 113 -13.22 11.88 -2.80
C ASP A 113 -12.03 12.60 -3.44
N GLU A 114 -12.30 13.33 -4.52
CA GLU A 114 -11.25 14.00 -5.31
C GLU A 114 -10.37 14.93 -4.47
N ALA A 115 -10.98 15.68 -3.53
CA ALA A 115 -10.26 16.65 -2.71
C ALA A 115 -9.33 15.95 -1.70
N ALA A 116 -9.78 14.82 -1.14
CA ALA A 116 -8.95 14.00 -0.26
C ALA A 116 -7.77 13.38 -1.04
N TRP A 117 -8.01 12.87 -2.24
CA TRP A 117 -6.96 12.34 -3.11
C TRP A 117 -5.95 13.40 -3.53
N ASP A 118 -6.41 14.59 -3.96
CA ASP A 118 -5.53 15.70 -4.34
C ASP A 118 -4.62 16.12 -3.17
N THR A 119 -5.19 16.17 -1.97
CA THR A 119 -4.44 16.46 -0.75
C THR A 119 -3.39 15.37 -0.47
N ALA A 120 -3.78 14.09 -0.55
CA ALA A 120 -2.88 12.97 -0.30
C ALA A 120 -1.75 12.88 -1.32
N ILE A 121 -2.04 13.07 -2.61
CA ILE A 121 -1.07 13.10 -3.71
C ILE A 121 -0.08 14.24 -3.52
N SER A 122 -0.58 15.45 -3.22
CA SER A 122 0.27 16.62 -2.96
C SER A 122 1.21 16.40 -1.77
N GLN A 123 0.75 15.71 -0.73
CA GLN A 123 1.59 15.35 0.41
C GLN A 123 2.67 14.33 0.05
N ALA A 124 2.31 13.28 -0.70
CA ALA A 124 3.25 12.25 -1.17
C ALA A 124 4.34 12.83 -2.09
N ARG A 125 4.00 13.83 -2.90
CA ARG A 125 4.90 14.48 -3.86
C ARG A 125 5.61 15.72 -3.34
N ARG A 126 5.38 16.13 -2.08
CA ARG A 126 5.88 17.40 -1.52
C ARG A 126 7.38 17.65 -1.73
N ASN A 127 8.20 16.60 -1.64
CA ASN A 127 9.66 16.69 -1.78
C ASN A 127 10.17 16.20 -3.15
N ARG A 128 9.30 15.54 -3.94
CA ARG A 128 9.63 14.95 -5.23
C ARG A 128 8.36 14.86 -6.09
N ASP A 129 8.20 15.83 -6.99
CA ASP A 129 6.99 15.99 -7.80
C ASP A 129 6.68 14.78 -8.69
N ASP A 130 7.70 14.03 -9.11
CA ASP A 130 7.59 12.85 -9.97
C ASP A 130 7.52 11.52 -9.18
N MET A 131 7.37 11.56 -7.85
CA MET A 131 7.20 10.37 -7.02
C MET A 131 6.08 9.46 -7.56
N PRO A 132 6.40 8.21 -7.93
CA PRO A 132 5.40 7.20 -8.27
C PRO A 132 4.50 6.91 -7.08
N ILE A 133 3.19 6.96 -7.33
CA ILE A 133 2.16 6.58 -6.36
C ILE A 133 1.44 5.38 -6.94
N ILE A 134 1.43 4.28 -6.19
CA ILE A 134 0.75 3.04 -6.58
C ILE A 134 -0.51 2.90 -5.72
N ALA A 135 -1.67 3.04 -6.34
CA ALA A 135 -2.94 2.71 -5.70
C ALA A 135 -3.24 1.23 -5.87
N PHE A 136 -3.70 0.56 -4.83
CA PHE A 136 -4.26 -0.79 -4.90
C PHE A 136 -5.41 -0.93 -3.92
N ILE A 137 -6.26 -1.94 -4.11
CA ILE A 137 -7.36 -2.21 -3.17
C ILE A 137 -6.79 -2.96 -1.98
N ASP A 138 -6.63 -2.28 -0.84
CA ASP A 138 -6.01 -2.85 0.37
C ASP A 138 -6.88 -3.90 1.08
N TRP A 139 -6.23 -4.76 1.86
CA TRP A 139 -6.85 -5.84 2.60
C TRP A 139 -6.16 -6.06 3.96
N ALA A 140 -6.88 -6.71 4.87
CA ALA A 140 -6.42 -6.98 6.23
C ALA A 140 -7.17 -8.19 6.82
N ASP A 141 -7.16 -8.31 8.14
CA ASP A 141 -7.66 -9.49 8.86
C ASP A 141 -9.18 -9.73 8.72
N THR A 142 -9.97 -8.71 8.37
CA THR A 142 -11.44 -8.79 8.27
C THR A 142 -11.96 -8.26 6.94
N ILE A 143 -13.26 -8.44 6.71
CA ILE A 143 -13.95 -7.86 5.54
C ILE A 143 -14.16 -6.34 5.65
N GLU A 144 -13.84 -5.70 6.77
CA GLU A 144 -13.97 -4.24 6.99
C GLU A 144 -12.76 -3.52 6.35
N THR A 145 -12.58 -3.77 5.06
CA THR A 145 -11.44 -3.33 4.26
C THR A 145 -11.92 -2.98 2.85
N PRO A 146 -11.15 -2.21 2.08
CA PRO A 146 -11.47 -1.93 0.68
C PRO A 146 -11.67 -3.21 -0.15
N LEU A 147 -10.82 -4.24 0.04
CA LEU A 147 -10.97 -5.52 -0.66
C LEU A 147 -12.16 -6.32 -0.14
N GLY A 148 -12.43 -6.27 1.16
CA GLY A 148 -13.62 -6.87 1.75
C GLY A 148 -14.90 -6.28 1.16
N ALA A 149 -15.02 -4.95 1.10
CA ALA A 149 -16.13 -4.29 0.44
C ALA A 149 -16.24 -4.63 -1.05
N PHE A 150 -15.11 -4.65 -1.76
CA PHE A 150 -15.07 -4.99 -3.18
C PHE A 150 -15.52 -6.44 -3.44
N SER A 151 -15.06 -7.39 -2.64
CA SER A 151 -15.28 -8.82 -2.89
C SER A 151 -16.55 -9.38 -2.23
N GLN A 152 -16.94 -8.85 -1.07
CA GLN A 152 -18.04 -9.39 -0.26
C GLN A 152 -19.36 -8.66 -0.48
N ASN A 153 -19.33 -7.40 -0.93
CA ASN A 153 -20.55 -6.56 -1.03
C ASN A 153 -20.94 -6.20 -2.46
N MET A 154 -20.09 -6.45 -3.46
CA MET A 154 -20.38 -6.14 -4.86
C MET A 154 -20.66 -7.39 -5.69
N SER A 155 -21.61 -7.28 -6.62
CA SER A 155 -21.71 -8.23 -7.73
C SER A 155 -20.50 -8.12 -8.66
N LYS A 156 -20.27 -9.13 -9.49
CA LYS A 156 -19.17 -9.18 -10.47
C LYS A 156 -19.21 -8.01 -11.45
N GLU A 157 -20.41 -7.59 -11.84
CA GLU A 157 -20.63 -6.44 -12.72
C GLU A 157 -20.24 -5.14 -12.02
N ASN A 158 -20.58 -4.99 -10.74
CA ASN A 158 -20.16 -3.84 -9.94
C ASN A 158 -18.66 -3.84 -9.64
N GLN A 159 -18.06 -5.01 -9.42
CA GLN A 159 -16.60 -5.14 -9.30
C GLN A 159 -15.91 -4.68 -10.58
N SER A 160 -16.37 -5.15 -11.75
CA SER A 160 -15.84 -4.72 -13.05
C SER A 160 -16.03 -3.22 -13.29
N LYS A 161 -17.21 -2.68 -12.98
CA LYS A 161 -17.49 -1.25 -13.10
C LYS A 161 -16.60 -0.42 -12.18
N PHE A 162 -16.42 -0.85 -10.93
CA PHE A 162 -15.50 -0.19 -10.00
C PHE A 162 -14.08 -0.14 -10.56
N LEU A 163 -13.56 -1.25 -11.10
CA LEU A 163 -12.22 -1.29 -11.69
C LEU A 163 -12.08 -0.27 -12.83
N MET A 164 -13.09 -0.12 -13.70
CA MET A 164 -13.08 0.88 -14.77
C MET A 164 -13.10 2.32 -14.23
N THR A 165 -13.94 2.60 -13.22
CA THR A 165 -14.02 3.92 -12.59
C THR A 165 -12.71 4.28 -11.88
N ALA A 166 -12.18 3.34 -11.09
CA ALA A 166 -10.92 3.50 -10.37
C ALA A 166 -9.77 3.73 -11.36
N ASP A 167 -9.73 2.97 -12.44
CA ASP A 167 -8.72 3.09 -13.47
C ASP A 167 -8.70 4.48 -14.10
N ALA A 168 -9.85 4.97 -14.56
CA ALA A 168 -9.98 6.30 -15.15
C ALA A 168 -9.58 7.39 -14.15
N PHE A 169 -10.08 7.30 -12.91
CA PHE A 169 -9.77 8.26 -11.85
C PHE A 169 -8.27 8.33 -11.55
N PHE A 170 -7.62 7.19 -11.32
CA PHE A 170 -6.19 7.16 -11.01
C PHE A 170 -5.33 7.59 -12.20
N GLN A 171 -5.70 7.24 -13.43
CA GLN A 171 -5.01 7.73 -14.63
C GLN A 171 -5.04 9.26 -14.72
N GLU A 172 -6.21 9.88 -14.51
CA GLU A 172 -6.36 11.34 -14.54
C GLU A 172 -5.47 12.04 -13.50
N LYS A 173 -5.30 11.42 -12.33
CA LYS A 173 -4.47 11.93 -11.23
C LYS A 173 -2.97 11.59 -11.36
N GLY A 174 -2.58 10.86 -12.41
CA GLY A 174 -1.19 10.40 -12.58
C GLY A 174 -0.76 9.40 -11.50
N VAL A 175 -1.67 8.54 -11.06
CA VAL A 175 -1.48 7.48 -10.07
C VAL A 175 -1.52 6.12 -10.78
N ILE A 176 -0.60 5.22 -10.43
CA ILE A 176 -0.54 3.88 -10.99
C ILE A 176 -1.55 3.00 -10.26
N PHE A 177 -2.61 2.56 -10.93
CA PHE A 177 -3.53 1.58 -10.34
C PHE A 177 -3.03 0.16 -10.55
N SER A 178 -2.64 -0.50 -9.45
CA SER A 178 -2.31 -1.93 -9.42
C SER A 178 -3.59 -2.73 -9.20
N TYR A 179 -4.07 -3.37 -10.26
CA TYR A 179 -5.29 -4.16 -10.20
C TYR A 179 -5.16 -5.37 -9.27
N PRO A 180 -6.22 -5.74 -8.53
CA PRO A 180 -6.24 -6.97 -7.78
C PRO A 180 -6.28 -8.16 -8.74
N MET A 181 -5.17 -8.88 -8.87
CA MET A 181 -5.10 -10.08 -9.72
C MET A 181 -5.30 -11.36 -8.93
N HIS A 182 -4.54 -11.51 -7.84
CA HIS A 182 -4.54 -12.67 -6.97
C HIS A 182 -3.93 -12.31 -5.60
N GLY A 183 -4.32 -13.03 -4.55
CA GLY A 183 -3.55 -13.12 -3.30
C GLY A 183 -4.01 -12.24 -2.14
N GLY A 184 -4.88 -11.25 -2.39
CA GLY A 184 -5.42 -10.39 -1.32
C GLY A 184 -6.29 -11.19 -0.36
N TYR A 185 -5.95 -11.23 0.93
CA TYR A 185 -6.71 -12.00 1.92
C TYR A 185 -8.11 -11.40 2.07
N LEU A 186 -9.15 -12.23 1.91
CA LEU A 186 -10.55 -11.77 1.90
C LEU A 186 -11.07 -11.41 3.30
N GLY A 187 -10.32 -11.75 4.34
CA GLY A 187 -10.69 -11.57 5.74
C GLY A 187 -11.19 -12.86 6.39
N ALA A 188 -10.98 -12.98 7.70
CA ALA A 188 -11.32 -14.18 8.47
C ALA A 188 -12.82 -14.45 8.55
N ASN A 189 -13.64 -13.42 8.34
CA ASN A 189 -15.10 -13.48 8.34
C ASN A 189 -15.69 -13.39 6.91
N ALA A 190 -14.89 -13.61 5.87
CA ALA A 190 -15.38 -13.70 4.50
C ALA A 190 -16.33 -14.88 4.33
N SER A 191 -17.43 -14.66 3.60
CA SER A 191 -18.39 -15.71 3.24
C SER A 191 -18.36 -16.06 1.76
N ILE A 192 -17.91 -15.12 0.92
CA ILE A 192 -17.65 -15.34 -0.51
C ILE A 192 -16.17 -15.63 -0.65
N LEU A 193 -15.83 -16.88 -0.94
CA LEU A 193 -14.46 -17.36 -1.12
C LEU A 193 -14.19 -17.61 -2.60
N SER A 194 -12.96 -17.39 -3.04
CA SER A 194 -12.55 -17.70 -4.40
C SER A 194 -12.69 -19.20 -4.66
N PHE A 195 -13.36 -19.57 -5.74
CA PHE A 195 -13.68 -20.96 -6.10
C PHE A 195 -14.42 -21.72 -4.98
N GLY A 196 -15.18 -20.98 -4.16
CA GLY A 196 -15.92 -21.50 -3.02
C GLY A 196 -15.07 -22.04 -1.86
N ALA A 197 -13.74 -21.89 -1.88
CA ALA A 197 -12.86 -22.53 -0.89
C ALA A 197 -11.65 -21.71 -0.44
N TYR A 198 -11.14 -20.80 -1.26
CA TYR A 198 -9.88 -20.11 -0.97
C TYR A 198 -10.12 -18.72 -0.37
N PRO A 199 -9.50 -18.38 0.77
CA PRO A 199 -9.70 -17.11 1.45
C PRO A 199 -8.85 -15.98 0.87
N TYR A 200 -8.43 -16.11 -0.39
CA TYR A 200 -7.62 -15.12 -1.09
C TYR A 200 -8.35 -14.75 -2.37
N TYR A 201 -8.40 -13.46 -2.68
CA TYR A 201 -8.98 -12.93 -3.90
C TYR A 201 -8.30 -13.54 -5.12
N ASP A 202 -9.10 -13.87 -6.14
CA ASP A 202 -8.61 -14.31 -7.44
C ASP A 202 -9.52 -13.77 -8.55
N ALA A 203 -8.94 -13.04 -9.50
CA ALA A 203 -9.68 -12.40 -10.58
C ALA A 203 -10.35 -13.42 -11.53
N LEU A 204 -9.91 -14.68 -11.54
CA LEU A 204 -10.50 -15.78 -12.33
C LEU A 204 -11.55 -16.57 -11.55
N ALA A 205 -11.70 -16.33 -10.24
CA ALA A 205 -12.71 -17.00 -9.44
C ALA A 205 -14.11 -16.68 -9.98
N PRO A 206 -15.01 -17.67 -10.13
CA PRO A 206 -16.36 -17.42 -10.58
C PRO A 206 -17.06 -16.36 -9.75
N GLU A 207 -16.78 -16.23 -8.46
CA GLU A 207 -17.38 -15.25 -7.55
C GLU A 207 -17.01 -13.79 -7.89
N SER A 208 -15.88 -13.57 -8.55
CA SER A 208 -15.36 -12.25 -8.94
C SER A 208 -15.41 -12.02 -10.45
N ASP A 209 -14.80 -12.91 -11.25
CA ASP A 209 -14.77 -12.88 -12.72
C ASP A 209 -14.35 -11.51 -13.32
N THR A 210 -13.30 -10.91 -12.75
CA THR A 210 -12.83 -9.56 -13.11
C THR A 210 -11.65 -9.57 -14.08
N TYR A 211 -11.03 -10.74 -14.32
CA TYR A 211 -9.83 -10.88 -15.16
C TYR A 211 -10.02 -10.28 -16.56
N GLY A 212 -11.18 -10.49 -17.18
CA GLY A 212 -11.49 -9.94 -18.50
C GLY A 212 -11.42 -8.42 -18.52
N THR A 213 -12.00 -7.77 -17.51
CA THR A 213 -11.95 -6.31 -17.32
C THR A 213 -10.51 -5.84 -17.11
N ILE A 214 -9.76 -6.48 -16.22
CA ILE A 214 -8.36 -6.10 -15.93
C ILE A 214 -7.50 -6.23 -17.18
N ARG A 215 -7.65 -7.32 -17.94
CA ARG A 215 -6.93 -7.55 -19.19
C ARG A 215 -7.25 -6.45 -20.20
N GLN A 216 -8.52 -6.09 -20.38
CA GLN A 216 -8.93 -5.04 -21.30
C GLN A 216 -8.29 -3.70 -20.94
N LEU A 217 -8.42 -3.27 -19.67
CA LEU A 217 -7.83 -2.02 -19.19
C LEU A 217 -6.31 -2.00 -19.37
N SER A 218 -5.64 -3.12 -19.10
CA SER A 218 -4.18 -3.24 -19.27
C SER A 218 -3.74 -3.13 -20.73
N VAL A 219 -4.48 -3.74 -21.66
CA VAL A 219 -4.22 -3.68 -23.11
C VAL A 219 -4.41 -2.25 -23.62
N ASP A 220 -5.50 -1.60 -23.21
CA ASP A 220 -5.81 -0.22 -23.62
C ASP A 220 -4.71 0.75 -23.19
N LYS A 221 -4.19 0.61 -21.96
CA LYS A 221 -3.07 1.40 -21.43
C LYS A 221 -1.77 1.20 -22.19
N ALA A 222 -1.45 -0.05 -22.51
CA ALA A 222 -0.21 -0.37 -23.19
C ALA A 222 -0.25 -0.01 -24.69
N GLY A 223 -1.42 0.36 -25.22
CA GLY A 223 -1.60 0.68 -26.64
C GLY A 223 -1.45 -0.53 -27.57
N TYR A 224 -1.54 -1.75 -27.03
CA TYR A 224 -1.54 -2.96 -27.85
C TYR A 224 -2.89 -3.06 -28.56
N LYS A 225 -2.88 -2.81 -29.88
CA LYS A 225 -4.03 -3.04 -30.76
C LYS A 225 -3.95 -4.40 -31.43
#